data_AF-A0A2V8FXJ4-F1
#
_entry.id   AF-A0A2V8FXJ4-F1
#
_cell.length_a   1.000
_cell.length_b   1.000
_cell.length_c   1.000
_cell.angle_alpha   90.00
_cell.angle_beta   90.00
_cell.angle_gamma   90.00
#
_symmetry.space_group_name_H-M   'P 1'
#
loop_
_entity.id
_entity.type
_entity.pdbx_description
1 polymer ?
#
loop_
_entity_poly.entity_id
_entity_poly.type
_entity_poly.pdbx_seq_one_letter_code
_entity_poly.pdbx_strand_id
1 'polypeptide(L)'
;MKQRRGVFALLVLVMFASSIALFAQKKDDKKQDEAQKKEIQNIVKIVDDLTAGQPQGNKEYVPFTVSIDPSKLGGGNVAFYWRVVSKARAAPSAEPAAGQKKDDKKDKDKDKGKKPDYAYEDISFVPLAVGQNPMRISRSFTVPAGSYDVYLVAKEPTPDKAPKNAPAPKTSAIKQTVTVPDFWNNEFATSSVIIAQRIDPLAAPLTPQQQADRPYALGQMEILPTFDTKFTKKAELSTFMLIYNPKVDKDNKPDVSIEYNFYQKQSGAPEKFFN
;
A
#
# COMPACT_ATOMS: atom_id res chain seq x y z
N MET A 1 -52.00 27.89 -8.46
CA MET A 1 -51.98 28.92 -7.38
C MET A 1 -50.74 28.70 -6.53
N LYS A 2 -50.03 29.80 -6.22
CA LYS A 2 -49.19 30.11 -5.02
C LYS A 2 -48.49 28.92 -4.33
N GLN A 3 -47.17 28.73 -4.40
CA GLN A 3 -46.01 29.54 -3.97
C GLN A 3 -45.90 29.81 -2.45
N ARG A 4 -44.71 29.47 -1.91
CA ARG A 4 -43.93 29.99 -0.75
C ARG A 4 -43.79 29.00 0.43
N ARG A 5 -42.59 28.43 0.63
CA ARG A 5 -41.32 28.96 1.22
C ARG A 5 -41.35 28.94 2.76
N GLY A 6 -40.39 28.19 3.33
CA GLY A 6 -39.95 28.31 4.71
C GLY A 6 -38.65 27.52 4.91
N VAL A 7 -37.53 28.23 4.96
CA VAL A 7 -36.19 27.74 5.34
C VAL A 7 -36.09 27.77 6.86
N PHE A 8 -35.42 26.80 7.50
CA PHE A 8 -34.60 27.06 8.69
C PHE A 8 -33.43 26.08 8.76
N ALA A 9 -32.28 26.62 9.19
CA ALA A 9 -30.97 26.01 9.19
C ALA A 9 -30.60 25.33 10.51
N LEU A 10 -29.60 24.44 10.41
CA LEU A 10 -28.52 24.15 11.37
C LEU A 10 -28.87 23.56 12.75
N LEU A 11 -28.31 22.37 13.04
CA LEU A 11 -27.37 22.21 14.17
C LEU A 11 -26.72 20.81 14.16
N VAL A 12 -25.39 20.80 14.08
CA VAL A 12 -24.54 19.69 14.52
C VAL A 12 -24.70 19.58 16.03
N LEU A 13 -25.15 18.43 16.51
CA LEU A 13 -25.06 18.07 17.92
C LEU A 13 -24.11 16.88 18.05
N VAL A 14 -22.86 17.19 18.39
CA VAL A 14 -21.97 16.26 19.06
C VAL A 14 -22.57 16.03 20.45
N MET A 15 -23.20 14.87 20.65
CA MET A 15 -23.54 14.38 21.99
C MET A 15 -22.63 13.21 22.34
N PHE A 16 -21.58 13.53 23.11
CA PHE A 16 -21.15 12.65 24.18
C PHE A 16 -22.29 12.59 25.21
N ALA A 17 -23.07 11.51 25.21
CA ALA A 17 -24.06 11.26 26.24
C ALA A 17 -23.51 10.21 27.23
N SER A 18 -22.69 10.68 28.16
CA SER A 18 -22.56 10.10 29.49
C SER A 18 -23.60 10.75 30.40
N SER A 19 -24.67 10.04 30.73
CA SER A 19 -25.24 9.89 32.08
C SER A 19 -26.69 9.40 32.04
N ILE A 20 -26.93 8.21 32.61
CA ILE A 20 -28.18 7.90 33.30
C ILE A 20 -27.81 7.26 34.64
N ALA A 21 -28.11 7.96 35.72
CA ALA A 21 -28.49 7.37 37.01
C ALA A 21 -29.95 7.84 37.24
N LEU A 22 -30.91 7.07 37.72
CA LEU A 22 -30.94 5.86 38.54
C LEU A 22 -32.06 4.92 38.05
N PHE A 23 -31.90 3.61 38.26
CA PHE A 23 -32.74 2.82 39.18
C PHE A 23 -32.11 1.44 39.45
N ALA A 24 -32.06 1.10 40.74
CA ALA A 24 -31.95 -0.23 41.34
C ALA A 24 -30.60 -1.01 41.24
N GLN A 25 -29.95 -1.12 42.41
CA GLN A 25 -28.89 -2.09 42.76
C GLN A 25 -29.17 -3.52 42.27
N LYS A 26 -28.17 -4.16 41.64
CA LYS A 26 -27.86 -5.59 41.85
C LYS A 26 -26.41 -5.91 41.47
N LYS A 27 -25.89 -6.97 42.09
CA LYS A 27 -24.49 -7.30 42.36
C LYS A 27 -23.66 -7.76 41.14
N ASP A 28 -24.15 -7.52 39.92
CA ASP A 28 -23.62 -8.11 38.68
C ASP A 28 -22.70 -7.16 37.86
N ASP A 29 -22.63 -5.88 38.24
CA ASP A 29 -21.90 -4.83 37.51
C ASP A 29 -20.38 -5.08 37.38
N LYS A 30 -19.78 -5.83 38.31
CA LYS A 30 -18.32 -6.10 38.28
C LYS A 30 -17.91 -7.06 37.17
N LYS A 31 -18.81 -7.95 36.73
CA LYS A 31 -18.57 -8.84 35.58
C LYS A 31 -18.91 -8.18 34.24
N GLN A 32 -19.87 -7.24 34.23
CA GLN A 32 -20.18 -6.44 33.04
C GLN A 32 -19.07 -5.44 32.72
N ASP A 33 -18.42 -4.84 33.71
CA ASP A 33 -17.31 -3.88 33.50
C ASP A 33 -16.08 -4.55 32.85
N GLU A 34 -15.75 -5.81 33.20
CA GLU A 34 -14.68 -6.55 32.52
C GLU A 34 -15.08 -6.99 31.10
N ALA A 35 -16.34 -7.38 30.89
CA ALA A 35 -16.84 -7.71 29.56
C ALA A 35 -16.84 -6.48 28.63
N GLN A 36 -17.28 -5.31 29.12
CA GLN A 36 -17.22 -4.05 28.38
C GLN A 36 -15.78 -3.58 28.14
N LYS A 37 -14.87 -3.72 29.12
CA LYS A 37 -13.44 -3.42 28.91
C LYS A 37 -12.83 -4.30 27.82
N LYS A 38 -13.20 -5.58 27.79
CA LYS A 38 -12.76 -6.52 26.76
C LYS A 38 -13.36 -6.21 25.39
N GLU A 39 -14.60 -5.75 25.35
CA GLU A 39 -15.28 -5.32 24.13
C GLU A 39 -14.71 -4.00 23.58
N ILE A 40 -14.39 -3.03 24.44
CA ILE A 40 -13.68 -1.80 24.08
C ILE A 40 -12.27 -2.14 23.56
N GLN A 41 -11.53 -3.03 24.21
CA GLN A 41 -10.23 -3.49 23.69
C GLN A 41 -10.36 -4.23 22.35
N ASN A 42 -11.43 -5.00 22.14
CA ASN A 42 -11.71 -5.63 20.86
C ASN A 42 -12.07 -4.61 19.78
N ILE A 43 -12.83 -3.56 20.10
CA ILE A 43 -13.17 -2.47 19.17
C ILE A 43 -11.92 -1.65 18.84
N VAL A 44 -11.08 -1.31 19.83
CA VAL A 44 -9.78 -0.65 19.60
C VAL A 44 -8.89 -1.52 18.73
N LYS A 45 -8.85 -2.85 18.96
CA LYS A 45 -8.13 -3.78 18.10
C LYS A 45 -8.72 -3.88 16.69
N ILE A 46 -10.04 -3.82 16.54
CA ILE A 46 -10.71 -3.76 15.24
C ILE A 46 -10.38 -2.43 14.53
N VAL A 47 -10.27 -1.32 15.25
CA VAL A 47 -9.85 -0.01 14.70
C VAL A 47 -8.36 0.00 14.37
N ASP A 48 -7.51 -0.60 15.20
CA ASP A 48 -6.08 -0.78 14.95
C ASP A 48 -5.83 -1.75 13.78
N ASP A 49 -6.64 -2.80 13.62
CA ASP A 49 -6.61 -3.72 12.46
C ASP A 49 -7.25 -3.07 11.21
N LEU A 50 -8.25 -2.20 11.38
CA LEU A 50 -8.81 -1.38 10.30
C LEU A 50 -7.81 -0.30 9.86
N THR A 51 -6.94 0.17 10.74
CA THR A 51 -5.89 1.16 10.43
C THR A 51 -4.55 0.52 10.06
N ALA A 52 -4.32 -0.74 10.40
CA ALA A 52 -3.24 -1.58 9.89
C ALA A 52 -3.54 -1.94 8.43
N GLY A 53 -3.26 -0.99 7.54
CA GLY A 53 -3.61 -1.03 6.12
C GLY A 53 -4.40 0.19 5.67
N GLN A 54 -4.90 1.03 6.59
CA GLN A 54 -5.29 2.38 6.20
C GLN A 54 -4.03 3.21 5.94
N PRO A 55 -4.01 3.94 4.83
CA PRO A 55 -2.97 4.93 4.60
C PRO A 55 -2.90 5.87 5.80
N GLN A 56 -1.73 5.94 6.43
CA GLN A 56 -1.38 7.10 7.26
C GLN A 56 -1.67 8.31 6.37
N GLY A 57 -2.67 9.12 6.72
CA GLY A 57 -3.19 10.17 5.85
C GLY A 57 -2.05 10.89 5.14
N ASN A 58 -2.12 10.91 3.80
CA ASN A 58 -1.09 11.36 2.84
C ASN A 58 -0.05 10.32 2.38
N LYS A 59 -0.30 9.01 2.48
CA LYS A 59 0.54 7.99 1.81
C LYS A 59 -0.29 7.10 0.91
N GLU A 60 0.30 6.66 -0.19
CA GLU A 60 -0.30 5.71 -1.12
C GLU A 60 0.34 4.34 -0.99
N TYR A 61 -0.50 3.31 -1.10
CA TYR A 61 -0.08 1.92 -1.13
C TYR A 61 0.29 1.51 -2.56
N VAL A 62 1.52 1.04 -2.76
CA VAL A 62 2.05 0.67 -4.07
C VAL A 62 2.44 -0.81 -4.08
N PRO A 63 1.57 -1.71 -4.58
CA PRO A 63 1.92 -3.10 -4.78
C PRO A 63 2.75 -3.25 -6.06
N PHE A 64 3.75 -4.13 -6.04
CA PHE A 64 4.56 -4.44 -7.20
C PHE A 64 4.89 -5.93 -7.26
N THR A 65 5.23 -6.39 -8.47
CA THR A 65 5.70 -7.76 -8.70
C THR A 65 6.96 -7.74 -9.56
N VAL A 66 7.96 -8.52 -9.16
CA VAL A 66 9.16 -8.77 -9.96
C VAL A 66 9.22 -10.22 -10.43
N SER A 67 9.79 -10.42 -11.60
CA SER A 67 10.14 -11.75 -12.10
C SER A 67 11.59 -12.07 -11.81
N ILE A 68 11.82 -13.30 -11.37
CA ILE A 68 13.15 -13.89 -11.26
C ILE A 68 13.15 -15.20 -12.02
N ASP A 69 14.25 -15.50 -12.72
CA ASP A 69 14.50 -16.82 -13.29
C ASP A 69 15.18 -17.69 -12.23
N PRO A 70 14.47 -18.63 -11.58
CA PRO A 70 15.05 -19.44 -10.53
C PRO A 70 16.11 -20.41 -11.07
N SER A 71 16.15 -20.70 -12.38
CA SER A 71 17.21 -21.54 -12.97
C SER A 71 18.59 -20.88 -12.91
N LYS A 72 18.63 -19.56 -12.68
CA LYS A 72 19.87 -18.81 -12.48
C LYS A 72 20.36 -18.83 -11.04
N LEU A 73 19.60 -19.41 -10.11
CA LEU A 73 19.91 -19.45 -8.67
C LEU A 73 20.38 -20.85 -8.25
N GLY A 74 21.30 -20.93 -7.29
CA GLY A 74 21.89 -22.16 -6.78
C GLY A 74 21.42 -22.57 -5.37
N GLY A 75 20.65 -21.74 -4.68
CA GLY A 75 20.18 -21.97 -3.31
C GLY A 75 18.65 -22.09 -3.21
N GLY A 76 18.14 -22.53 -2.05
CA GLY A 76 16.70 -22.73 -1.82
C GLY A 76 15.91 -21.45 -1.48
N ASN A 77 16.58 -20.36 -1.09
CA ASN A 77 15.95 -19.09 -0.71
C ASN A 77 16.67 -17.91 -1.39
N VAL A 78 16.00 -16.76 -1.47
CA VAL A 78 16.54 -15.47 -1.92
C VAL A 78 16.25 -14.41 -0.86
N ALA A 79 17.25 -13.62 -0.49
CA ALA A 79 17.03 -12.37 0.23
C ALA A 79 16.57 -11.32 -0.78
N PHE A 80 15.33 -10.86 -0.65
CA PHE A 80 14.73 -9.83 -1.49
C PHE A 80 14.59 -8.55 -0.69
N TYR A 81 15.37 -7.54 -1.08
CA TYR A 81 15.47 -6.24 -0.43
C TYR A 81 14.92 -5.17 -1.37
N TRP A 82 14.16 -4.21 -0.85
CA TRP A 82 13.75 -3.05 -1.63
C TRP A 82 13.82 -1.76 -0.83
N ARG A 83 14.12 -0.68 -1.55
CA ARG A 83 14.29 0.66 -1.00
C ARG A 83 13.66 1.68 -1.93
N VAL A 84 12.98 2.65 -1.34
CA VAL A 84 12.32 3.74 -2.05
C VAL A 84 13.00 5.05 -1.66
N VAL A 85 13.55 5.74 -2.66
CA VAL A 85 14.29 7.00 -2.47
C VAL A 85 13.54 8.12 -3.15
N SER A 86 13.19 9.17 -2.40
CA SER A 86 12.55 10.35 -2.98
C SER A 86 13.48 11.06 -3.96
N LYS A 87 12.95 11.43 -5.13
CA LYS A 87 13.64 12.29 -6.11
C LYS A 87 13.52 13.77 -5.77
N ALA A 88 12.59 14.15 -4.92
CA ALA A 88 12.61 15.49 -4.35
C ALA A 88 13.90 15.62 -3.53
N ARG A 89 14.76 16.57 -3.91
CA ARG A 89 15.97 16.90 -3.16
C ARG A 89 15.56 17.00 -1.70
N ALA A 90 16.18 16.19 -0.82
CA ALA A 90 15.96 16.27 0.61
C ALA A 90 15.95 17.75 0.99
N ALA A 91 14.78 18.28 1.38
CA ALA A 91 14.72 19.64 1.88
C ALA A 91 15.76 19.69 3.01
N PRO A 92 16.73 20.63 2.99
CA PRO A 92 17.63 20.76 4.12
C PRO A 92 16.75 20.87 5.36
N SER A 93 17.00 19.99 6.33
CA SER A 93 16.34 20.02 7.63
C SER A 93 16.31 21.48 8.09
N ALA A 94 15.11 22.01 8.37
CA ALA A 94 14.89 23.39 8.74
C ALA A 94 16.03 23.89 9.65
N GLU A 95 16.69 24.97 9.23
CA GLU A 95 17.69 25.65 10.03
C GLU A 95 17.10 25.94 11.42
N PRO A 96 17.79 25.60 12.52
CA PRO A 96 17.41 26.09 13.83
C PRO A 96 17.37 27.61 13.76
N ALA A 97 16.23 28.18 14.18
CA ALA A 97 16.04 29.62 14.25
C ALA A 97 17.26 30.31 14.90
N ALA A 98 17.80 31.29 14.19
CA ALA A 98 18.93 32.10 14.64
C ALA A 98 18.59 32.80 15.96
N GLY A 99 19.24 32.40 17.04
CA GLY A 99 19.12 33.11 18.30
C GLY A 99 19.68 32.41 19.53
N GLN A 100 21.00 32.18 19.60
CA GLN A 100 21.77 32.31 20.85
C GLN A 100 23.28 32.22 20.60
N LYS A 101 24.01 33.23 21.07
CA LYS A 101 25.47 33.36 20.96
C LYS A 101 26.18 32.40 21.95
N LYS A 102 27.01 31.55 21.37
CA LYS A 102 28.41 31.18 21.72
C LYS A 102 28.79 30.99 23.19
N ASP A 103 29.22 29.77 23.53
CA ASP A 103 30.52 29.53 24.17
C ASP A 103 31.07 28.13 23.85
N ASP A 104 32.40 28.06 23.88
CA ASP A 104 33.27 27.20 23.09
C ASP A 104 33.40 25.72 23.53
N LYS A 105 33.72 24.88 22.53
CA LYS A 105 34.61 23.70 22.60
C LYS A 105 34.09 22.42 23.28
N LYS A 106 33.40 21.58 22.49
CA LYS A 106 33.57 20.10 22.36
C LYS A 106 32.31 19.49 21.72
N ASP A 107 32.34 19.25 20.41
CA ASP A 107 31.53 18.21 19.74
C ASP A 107 31.88 18.21 18.24
N LYS A 108 33.05 17.65 17.90
CA LYS A 108 33.50 17.46 16.51
C LYS A 108 33.29 16.02 16.02
N ASP A 109 32.32 15.30 16.61
CA ASP A 109 32.14 13.85 16.42
C ASP A 109 30.67 13.40 16.21
N LYS A 110 29.75 14.30 15.82
CA LYS A 110 28.32 13.96 15.63
C LYS A 110 27.83 13.79 14.19
N ASP A 111 28.72 13.89 13.18
CA ASP A 111 28.30 13.82 11.77
C ASP A 111 28.65 12.50 11.05
N LYS A 112 29.31 11.56 11.74
CA LYS A 112 29.54 10.19 11.23
C LYS A 112 28.44 9.24 11.71
N GLY A 113 27.21 9.40 11.20
CA GLY A 113 26.19 8.40 11.55
C GLY A 113 24.73 8.66 11.22
N LYS A 114 24.35 9.76 10.57
CA LYS A 114 22.97 9.85 10.06
C LYS A 114 22.82 8.83 8.93
N LYS A 115 22.23 7.67 9.25
CA LYS A 115 21.70 6.73 8.25
C LYS A 115 20.86 7.56 7.27
N PRO A 116 21.05 7.40 5.94
CA PRO A 116 20.21 8.12 5.00
C PRO A 116 18.76 7.76 5.29
N ASP A 117 17.91 8.79 5.43
CA ASP A 117 16.48 8.59 5.62
C ASP A 117 15.87 8.22 4.26
N TYR A 118 15.29 7.02 4.18
CA TYR A 118 14.64 6.52 2.98
C TYR A 118 13.13 6.63 3.15
N ALA A 119 12.41 6.93 2.07
CA ALA A 119 10.96 7.03 2.13
C ALA A 119 10.33 5.68 2.54
N TYR A 120 10.99 4.58 2.19
CA TYR A 120 10.66 3.23 2.62
C TYR A 120 11.87 2.31 2.43
N GLU A 121 12.05 1.32 3.30
CA GLU A 121 12.95 0.18 3.09
C GLU A 121 12.41 -1.07 3.79
N ASP A 122 12.61 -2.23 3.17
CA ASP A 122 12.24 -3.52 3.76
C ASP A 122 13.03 -4.68 3.12
N ILE A 123 13.02 -5.84 3.79
CA ILE A 123 13.66 -7.07 3.37
C ILE A 123 12.78 -8.27 3.67
N SER A 124 12.75 -9.22 2.74
CA SER A 124 12.08 -10.50 2.92
C SER A 124 12.95 -11.64 2.44
N PHE A 125 12.78 -12.83 3.04
CA PHE A 125 13.45 -14.05 2.62
C PHE A 125 12.43 -14.94 1.90
N VAL A 126 12.63 -15.12 0.60
CA VAL A 126 11.67 -15.80 -0.27
C VAL A 126 12.18 -17.20 -0.60
N PRO A 127 11.45 -18.27 -0.25
CA PRO A 127 11.79 -19.61 -0.69
C PRO A 127 11.57 -19.75 -2.20
N LEU A 128 12.49 -20.41 -2.88
CA LEU A 128 12.34 -20.72 -4.30
C LEU A 128 11.30 -21.83 -4.46
N ALA A 129 10.18 -21.47 -5.09
CA ALA A 129 9.16 -22.44 -5.47
C ALA A 129 9.65 -23.26 -6.68
N VAL A 130 9.86 -24.56 -6.48
CA VAL A 130 10.24 -25.48 -7.56
C VAL A 130 9.12 -25.52 -8.61
N GLY A 131 9.47 -25.40 -9.89
CA GLY A 131 8.52 -25.50 -11.01
C GLY A 131 7.85 -24.18 -11.43
N GLN A 132 8.07 -23.07 -10.73
CA GLN A 132 7.60 -21.75 -11.20
C GLN A 132 8.67 -21.07 -12.05
N ASN A 133 8.44 -20.89 -13.35
CA ASN A 133 9.33 -20.12 -14.22
C ASN A 133 8.53 -19.19 -15.16
N PRO A 134 8.68 -17.86 -15.06
CA PRO A 134 9.47 -17.15 -14.06
C PRO A 134 8.84 -17.24 -12.67
N MET A 135 9.66 -17.25 -11.62
CA MET A 135 9.19 -17.07 -10.25
C MET A 135 8.78 -15.61 -10.07
N ARG A 136 7.63 -15.37 -9.43
CA ARG A 136 7.11 -14.02 -9.17
C ARG A 136 7.23 -13.72 -7.68
N ILE A 137 7.81 -12.58 -7.35
CA ILE A 137 7.84 -12.07 -5.97
C ILE A 137 7.03 -10.78 -5.95
N SER A 138 5.99 -10.75 -5.12
CA SER A 138 5.12 -9.59 -4.95
C SER A 138 5.33 -8.98 -3.57
N ARG A 139 5.53 -7.67 -3.52
CA ARG A 139 5.67 -6.89 -2.28
C ARG A 139 5.00 -5.53 -2.46
N SER A 140 5.02 -4.73 -1.42
CA SER A 140 4.50 -3.36 -1.45
C SER A 140 5.42 -2.39 -0.74
N PHE A 141 5.17 -1.11 -0.96
CA PHE A 141 5.62 -0.03 -0.10
C PHE A 141 4.52 1.01 0.04
N THR A 142 4.65 1.86 1.06
CA THR A 142 3.70 2.95 1.31
C THR A 142 4.45 4.26 1.51
N VAL A 143 4.22 5.23 0.62
CA VAL A 143 4.94 6.52 0.59
C VAL A 143 3.99 7.65 0.20
N PRO A 144 4.29 8.91 0.54
CA PRO A 144 3.52 10.05 0.05
C PRO A 144 3.53 10.19 -1.47
N ALA A 145 2.61 10.97 -2.00
CA ALA A 145 2.64 11.38 -3.40
C ALA A 145 4.00 12.01 -3.76
N GLY A 146 4.50 11.72 -4.96
CA GLY A 146 5.80 12.19 -5.40
C GLY A 146 6.48 11.30 -6.44
N SER A 147 7.71 11.65 -6.80
CA SER A 147 8.55 10.86 -7.70
C SER A 147 9.66 10.16 -6.91
N TYR A 148 9.84 8.87 -7.17
CA TYR A 148 10.77 8.01 -6.44
C TYR A 148 11.63 7.17 -7.38
N ASP A 149 12.82 6.83 -6.91
CA ASP A 149 13.59 5.70 -7.43
C ASP A 149 13.43 4.52 -6.47
N VAL A 150 12.89 3.42 -7.00
CA VAL A 150 12.73 2.15 -6.30
C VAL A 150 13.87 1.22 -6.70
N TYR A 151 14.70 0.85 -5.72
CA TYR A 151 15.79 -0.10 -5.88
C TYR A 151 15.33 -1.45 -5.35
N LEU A 152 15.41 -2.48 -6.17
CA LEU A 152 15.02 -3.85 -5.84
C LEU A 152 16.25 -4.72 -6.00
N VAL A 153 16.58 -5.50 -4.97
CA VAL A 153 17.76 -6.36 -4.94
C VAL A 153 17.34 -7.76 -4.54
N ALA A 154 17.67 -8.73 -5.37
CA ALA A 154 17.57 -10.15 -5.06
C ALA A 154 18.98 -10.72 -4.91
N LYS A 155 19.24 -11.40 -3.79
CA LYS A 155 20.56 -11.94 -3.47
C LYS A 155 20.45 -13.36 -2.91
N GLU A 156 21.32 -14.25 -3.36
CA GLU A 156 21.48 -15.57 -2.74
C GLU A 156 22.02 -15.46 -1.30
N PRO A 157 21.56 -16.29 -0.36
CA PRO A 157 22.08 -16.32 0.99
C PRO A 157 23.59 -16.48 1.02
N THR A 158 24.27 -15.67 1.84
CA THR A 158 25.69 -15.91 2.12
C THR A 158 25.81 -17.05 3.13
N PRO A 159 26.51 -18.16 2.83
CA PRO A 159 26.71 -19.23 3.79
C PRO A 159 27.63 -18.77 4.94
N ASP A 160 27.30 -19.15 6.17
CA ASP A 160 28.06 -18.77 7.38
C ASP A 160 29.51 -19.27 7.34
N LYS A 161 29.76 -20.39 6.66
CA LYS A 161 31.08 -20.95 6.39
C LYS A 161 31.18 -21.33 4.92
N ALA A 162 31.63 -20.40 4.09
CA ALA A 162 31.94 -20.68 2.70
C ALA A 162 33.22 -21.54 2.61
N PRO A 163 33.23 -22.63 1.81
CA PRO A 163 34.47 -23.31 1.43
C PRO A 163 35.49 -22.31 0.86
N LYS A 164 36.78 -22.56 1.10
CA LYS A 164 37.86 -21.81 0.43
C LYS A 164 37.66 -21.99 -1.08
N ASN A 165 37.44 -20.89 -1.82
CA ASN A 165 37.14 -20.82 -3.26
C ASN A 165 35.67 -21.06 -3.68
N ALA A 166 34.70 -21.00 -2.76
CA ALA A 166 33.29 -21.00 -3.16
C ALA A 166 32.96 -19.73 -4.00
N PRO A 167 32.13 -19.85 -5.06
CA PRO A 167 31.64 -18.69 -5.79
C PRO A 167 30.91 -17.70 -4.87
N ALA A 168 31.02 -16.40 -5.15
CA ALA A 168 30.26 -15.39 -4.42
C ALA A 168 28.75 -15.57 -4.65
N PRO A 169 27.90 -15.32 -3.63
CA PRO A 169 26.44 -15.39 -3.80
C PRO A 169 25.96 -14.48 -4.93
N LYS A 170 25.15 -15.03 -5.84
CA LYS A 170 24.62 -14.26 -6.96
C LYS A 170 23.72 -13.14 -6.46
N THR A 171 23.84 -11.99 -7.12
CA THR A 171 23.09 -10.79 -6.80
C THR A 171 22.58 -10.15 -8.08
N SER A 172 21.31 -9.75 -8.09
CA SER A 172 20.71 -8.95 -9.16
C SER A 172 20.03 -7.73 -8.57
N ALA A 173 20.15 -6.59 -9.23
CA ALA A 173 19.51 -5.35 -8.82
C ALA A 173 18.83 -4.68 -10.01
N ILE A 174 17.66 -4.09 -9.76
CA ILE A 174 16.97 -3.22 -10.72
C ILE A 174 16.62 -1.89 -10.05
N LYS A 175 16.63 -0.84 -10.85
CA LYS A 175 16.17 0.50 -10.47
C LYS A 175 14.98 0.85 -11.34
N GLN A 176 13.86 1.17 -10.71
CA GLN A 176 12.65 1.63 -11.39
C GLN A 176 12.27 3.01 -10.87
N THR A 177 12.09 3.98 -11.77
CA THR A 177 11.45 5.24 -11.39
C THR A 177 9.94 5.05 -11.36
N VAL A 178 9.31 5.52 -10.28
CA VAL A 178 7.86 5.45 -10.08
C VAL A 178 7.35 6.84 -9.70
N THR A 179 6.20 7.22 -10.26
CA THR A 179 5.44 8.39 -9.81
C THR A 179 4.24 7.89 -9.02
N VAL A 180 4.15 8.34 -7.77
CA VAL A 180 3.03 8.07 -6.88
C VAL A 180 2.09 9.28 -6.94
N PRO A 181 0.87 9.12 -7.47
CA PRO A 181 -0.11 10.21 -7.55
C PRO A 181 -0.58 10.63 -6.14
N ASP A 182 -1.18 11.82 -6.05
CA ASP A 182 -1.86 12.29 -4.84
C ASP A 182 -3.36 12.00 -4.96
N PHE A 183 -3.86 11.00 -4.22
CA PHE A 183 -5.28 10.70 -4.18
C PHE A 183 -6.02 11.37 -3.01
N TRP A 184 -5.30 12.12 -2.16
CA TRP A 184 -5.84 12.82 -0.98
C TRP A 184 -6.28 14.25 -1.27
N ASN A 185 -6.10 14.72 -2.51
CA ASN A 185 -6.42 16.08 -2.93
C ASN A 185 -7.93 16.32 -3.18
N ASN A 186 -8.80 15.34 -2.91
CA ASN A 186 -10.23 15.36 -3.19
C ASN A 186 -10.60 15.47 -4.68
N GLU A 187 -9.64 15.30 -5.59
CA GLU A 187 -9.90 15.28 -7.02
C GLU A 187 -10.34 13.89 -7.47
N PHE A 188 -11.27 13.85 -8.42
CA PHE A 188 -11.71 12.61 -9.04
C PHE A 188 -10.56 12.00 -9.84
N ALA A 189 -10.15 10.79 -9.47
CA ALA A 189 -9.01 10.11 -10.06
C ALA A 189 -9.18 8.59 -10.06
N THR A 190 -8.26 7.88 -10.71
CA THR A 190 -8.22 6.42 -10.70
C THR A 190 -6.81 5.91 -10.38
N SER A 191 -6.72 4.71 -9.81
CA SER A 191 -5.45 3.98 -9.76
C SER A 191 -4.99 3.59 -11.16
N SER A 192 -3.75 3.11 -11.28
CA SER A 192 -3.37 2.32 -12.45
C SER A 192 -4.31 1.11 -12.63
N VAL A 193 -4.51 0.71 -13.89
CA VAL A 193 -5.30 -0.48 -14.22
C VAL A 193 -4.46 -1.73 -14.03
N ILE A 194 -4.98 -2.69 -13.27
CA ILE A 194 -4.45 -4.05 -13.15
C ILE A 194 -5.23 -4.93 -14.12
N ILE A 195 -4.52 -5.67 -14.97
CA ILE A 195 -5.15 -6.75 -15.73
C ILE A 195 -5.16 -7.99 -14.84
N ALA A 196 -6.34 -8.46 -14.50
CA ALA A 196 -6.53 -9.55 -13.57
C ALA A 196 -6.63 -10.88 -14.33
N GLN A 197 -5.89 -11.87 -13.88
CA GLN A 197 -6.15 -13.26 -14.24
C GLN A 197 -7.40 -13.77 -13.51
N ARG A 198 -7.51 -13.44 -12.22
CA ARG A 198 -8.67 -13.72 -11.36
C ARG A 198 -8.81 -12.66 -10.29
N ILE A 199 -10.03 -12.54 -9.76
CA ILE A 199 -10.35 -11.77 -8.56
C ILE A 199 -11.12 -12.73 -7.65
N ASP A 200 -10.46 -13.17 -6.58
CA ASP A 200 -10.95 -14.22 -5.69
C ASP A 200 -11.36 -13.58 -4.34
N PRO A 201 -12.55 -13.90 -3.76
CA PRO A 201 -12.88 -13.44 -2.42
C PRO A 201 -11.97 -14.09 -1.38
N LEU A 202 -11.64 -13.37 -0.32
CA LEU A 202 -10.90 -13.91 0.81
C LEU A 202 -11.83 -14.70 1.73
N ALA A 203 -11.44 -15.94 2.04
CA ALA A 203 -12.22 -16.80 2.94
C ALA A 203 -12.16 -16.34 4.41
N ALA A 204 -11.09 -15.64 4.79
CA ALA A 204 -10.88 -15.09 6.12
C ALA A 204 -9.94 -13.87 6.03
N PRO A 205 -9.96 -12.97 7.03
CA PRO A 205 -8.98 -11.90 7.14
C PRO A 205 -7.55 -12.44 7.13
N LEU A 206 -6.65 -11.72 6.46
CA LEU A 206 -5.24 -12.09 6.39
C LEU A 206 -4.50 -11.69 7.66
N THR A 207 -3.60 -12.55 8.13
CA THR A 207 -2.60 -12.18 9.14
C THR A 207 -1.65 -11.09 8.60
N PRO A 208 -0.97 -10.32 9.48
CA PRO A 208 -0.04 -9.29 9.03
C PRO A 208 1.04 -9.80 8.06
N GLN A 209 1.60 -10.98 8.32
CA GLN A 209 2.58 -11.59 7.44
C GLN A 209 1.97 -11.94 6.07
N GLN A 210 0.76 -12.50 6.05
CA GLN A 210 0.07 -12.80 4.80
C GLN A 210 -0.24 -11.53 4.01
N GLN A 211 -0.60 -10.42 4.66
CA GLN A 211 -0.81 -9.14 3.98
C GLN A 211 0.48 -8.62 3.33
N ALA A 212 1.61 -8.72 4.05
CA ALA A 212 2.92 -8.33 3.51
C ALA A 212 3.34 -9.19 2.30
N ASP A 213 3.01 -10.48 2.32
CA ASP A 213 3.31 -11.41 1.23
C ASP A 213 2.30 -11.38 0.07
N ARG A 214 1.08 -10.86 0.30
CA ARG A 214 -0.02 -10.82 -0.67
C ARG A 214 -0.47 -9.38 -0.91
N PRO A 215 0.36 -8.56 -1.58
CA PRO A 215 0.10 -7.13 -1.70
C PRO A 215 -1.08 -6.77 -2.62
N TYR A 216 -1.66 -7.75 -3.32
CA TYR A 216 -2.86 -7.58 -4.12
C TYR A 216 -4.13 -8.09 -3.42
N ALA A 217 -4.02 -8.48 -2.15
CA ALA A 217 -5.16 -8.70 -1.27
C ALA A 217 -5.63 -7.35 -0.73
N LEU A 218 -6.72 -6.84 -1.29
CA LEU A 218 -7.28 -5.52 -0.99
C LEU A 218 -8.67 -5.70 -0.37
N GLY A 219 -8.79 -5.34 0.91
CA GLY A 219 -10.04 -5.54 1.65
C GLY A 219 -10.39 -7.02 1.77
N GLN A 220 -11.53 -7.43 1.20
CA GLN A 220 -12.05 -8.80 1.26
C GLN A 220 -11.84 -9.60 -0.03
N MET A 221 -11.00 -9.12 -0.95
CA MET A 221 -10.68 -9.80 -2.20
C MET A 221 -9.18 -9.83 -2.44
N GLU A 222 -8.73 -10.80 -3.23
CA GLU A 222 -7.39 -10.84 -3.79
C GLU A 222 -7.45 -10.81 -5.31
N ILE A 223 -6.67 -9.92 -5.89
CA ILE A 223 -6.47 -9.85 -7.32
C ILE A 223 -5.23 -10.67 -7.64
N LEU A 224 -5.34 -11.64 -8.54
CA LEU A 224 -4.19 -12.31 -9.13
C LEU A 224 -3.88 -11.60 -10.46
N PRO A 225 -2.84 -10.76 -10.55
CA PRO A 225 -2.54 -10.05 -11.79
C PRO A 225 -2.03 -11.02 -12.86
N THR A 226 -2.39 -10.77 -14.12
CA THR A 226 -1.66 -11.34 -15.26
C THR A 226 -0.59 -10.37 -15.73
N PHE A 227 0.60 -10.91 -16.02
CA PHE A 227 1.71 -10.16 -16.59
C PHE A 227 1.95 -10.54 -18.05
N ASP A 228 1.24 -11.55 -18.56
CA ASP A 228 1.16 -11.83 -19.99
C ASP A 228 -0.09 -11.14 -20.54
N THR A 229 0.11 -10.29 -21.54
CA THR A 229 -0.95 -9.54 -22.22
C THR A 229 -1.40 -10.22 -23.51
N LYS A 230 -1.01 -11.48 -23.72
CA LYS A 230 -1.46 -12.32 -24.83
C LYS A 230 -2.64 -13.18 -24.40
N PHE A 231 -3.79 -12.90 -24.99
CA PHE A 231 -5.04 -13.60 -24.70
C PHE A 231 -5.39 -14.56 -25.84
N THR A 232 -5.84 -15.76 -25.50
CA THR A 232 -6.47 -16.65 -26.50
C THR A 232 -7.86 -16.13 -26.84
N LYS A 233 -8.44 -16.56 -27.96
CA LYS A 233 -9.82 -16.17 -28.34
C LYS A 233 -10.90 -16.62 -27.33
N LYS A 234 -10.56 -17.54 -26.42
CA LYS A 234 -11.45 -18.03 -25.36
C LYS A 234 -11.14 -17.40 -23.99
N ALA A 235 -10.09 -16.58 -23.90
CA ALA A 235 -9.73 -15.95 -22.66
C ALA A 235 -10.61 -14.71 -22.42
N GLU A 236 -10.87 -14.45 -21.14
CA GLU A 236 -11.55 -13.26 -20.68
C GLU A 236 -10.51 -12.18 -20.33
N LEU A 237 -10.79 -10.93 -20.69
CA LEU A 237 -10.02 -9.79 -20.24
C LEU A 237 -10.72 -9.19 -19.01
N SER A 238 -10.12 -9.40 -17.84
CA SER A 238 -10.59 -8.78 -16.59
C SER A 238 -9.67 -7.62 -16.21
N THR A 239 -10.27 -6.49 -15.82
CA THR A 239 -9.53 -5.30 -15.39
C THR A 239 -10.01 -4.85 -14.02
N PHE A 240 -9.08 -4.37 -13.21
CA PHE A 240 -9.35 -3.83 -11.88
C PHE A 240 -8.68 -2.46 -11.76
N MET A 241 -9.41 -1.48 -11.22
CA MET A 241 -8.88 -0.18 -10.81
C MET A 241 -9.67 0.34 -9.62
N LEU A 242 -9.04 1.14 -8.78
CA LEU A 242 -9.71 1.91 -7.74
C LEU A 242 -10.12 3.27 -8.29
N ILE A 243 -11.30 3.73 -7.90
CA ILE A 243 -11.82 5.06 -8.22
C ILE A 243 -11.75 5.89 -6.94
N TYR A 244 -11.08 7.04 -7.02
CA TYR A 244 -10.87 7.94 -5.91
C TYR A 244 -11.75 9.17 -6.04
N ASN A 245 -12.27 9.62 -4.89
CA ASN A 245 -13.11 10.81 -4.75
C ASN A 245 -14.26 10.91 -5.77
N PRO A 246 -15.03 9.83 -6.04
CA PRO A 246 -16.22 9.95 -6.87
C PRO A 246 -17.22 10.89 -6.19
N LYS A 247 -17.90 11.71 -6.99
CA LYS A 247 -19.08 12.41 -6.51
C LYS A 247 -20.15 11.38 -6.17
N VAL A 248 -21.06 11.76 -5.28
CA VAL A 248 -22.18 10.91 -4.89
C VAL A 248 -23.51 11.49 -5.36
N ASP A 249 -24.46 10.62 -5.64
CA ASP A 249 -25.84 10.98 -5.95
C ASP A 249 -26.62 11.40 -4.69
N LYS A 250 -27.94 11.61 -4.84
CA LYS A 250 -28.83 11.98 -3.73
C LYS A 250 -29.00 10.89 -2.68
N ASP A 251 -28.69 9.64 -3.01
CA ASP A 251 -28.74 8.47 -2.13
C ASP A 251 -27.36 8.17 -1.52
N ASN A 252 -26.37 9.07 -1.69
CA ASN A 252 -25.00 8.94 -1.22
C ASN A 252 -24.26 7.74 -1.85
N LYS A 253 -24.61 7.36 -3.08
CA LYS A 253 -23.90 6.34 -3.86
C LYS A 253 -22.96 6.98 -4.88
N PRO A 254 -21.81 6.35 -5.23
CA PRO A 254 -20.94 6.88 -6.28
C PRO A 254 -21.69 7.12 -7.60
N ASP A 255 -21.63 8.35 -8.09
CA ASP A 255 -22.18 8.78 -9.39
C ASP A 255 -21.06 8.73 -10.44
N VAL A 256 -20.86 7.54 -11.01
CA VAL A 256 -19.78 7.27 -11.95
C VAL A 256 -20.30 6.43 -13.13
N SER A 257 -19.89 6.80 -14.34
CA SER A 257 -20.05 5.97 -15.54
C SER A 257 -18.67 5.51 -16.02
N ILE A 258 -18.57 4.22 -16.41
CA ILE A 258 -17.34 3.63 -16.93
C ILE A 258 -17.63 3.10 -18.33
N GLU A 259 -16.88 3.59 -19.31
CA GLU A 259 -16.96 3.16 -20.70
C GLU A 259 -15.63 2.54 -21.13
N TYR A 260 -15.69 1.35 -21.74
CA TYR A 260 -14.53 0.64 -22.25
C TYR A 260 -14.54 0.67 -23.78
N ASN A 261 -13.50 1.27 -24.35
CA ASN A 261 -13.30 1.33 -25.80
C ASN A 261 -12.13 0.44 -26.20
N PHE A 262 -12.40 -0.57 -27.02
CA PHE A 262 -11.39 -1.54 -27.49
C PHE A 262 -10.99 -1.23 -28.93
N TYR A 263 -9.69 -1.05 -29.16
CA TYR A 263 -9.14 -0.75 -30.48
C TYR A 263 -8.27 -1.89 -30.99
N GLN A 264 -8.49 -2.29 -32.25
CA GLN A 264 -7.66 -3.29 -32.92
C GLN A 264 -6.67 -2.60 -33.87
N LYS A 265 -5.37 -2.81 -33.64
CA LYS A 265 -4.34 -2.48 -34.63
C LYS A 265 -4.28 -3.60 -35.67
N GLN A 266 -4.82 -3.36 -36.86
CA GLN A 266 -4.67 -4.29 -37.98
C GLN A 266 -3.22 -4.27 -38.48
N SER A 267 -2.71 -5.43 -38.91
CA SER A 267 -1.35 -5.54 -39.47
C SER A 267 -1.17 -4.55 -40.63
N GLY A 268 -0.13 -3.72 -40.57
CA GLY A 268 0.18 -2.71 -41.59
C GLY A 268 -0.63 -1.41 -41.51
N ALA A 269 -1.59 -1.28 -40.59
CA ALA A 269 -2.31 -0.04 -40.37
C ALA A 269 -1.61 0.85 -39.32
N PRO A 270 -1.59 2.18 -39.51
CA PRO A 270 -1.11 3.10 -38.48
C PRO A 270 -1.98 3.00 -37.23
N GLU A 271 -1.40 3.32 -36.06
CA GLU A 271 -2.19 3.49 -34.83
C GLU A 271 -3.22 4.59 -35.04
N LYS A 272 -4.50 4.20 -35.04
CA LYS A 272 -5.59 5.16 -34.98
C LYS A 272 -5.97 5.34 -33.52
N PHE A 273 -5.57 6.46 -32.95
CA PHE A 273 -6.17 6.99 -31.74
C PHE A 273 -7.45 7.72 -32.15
N PHE A 274 -8.60 7.28 -31.65
CA PHE A 274 -9.86 8.01 -31.80
C PHE A 274 -10.17 8.63 -30.43
N ASN A 275 -10.31 9.96 -30.42
CA ASN A 275 -10.90 10.71 -29.32
C ASN A 275 -12.35 11.03 -29.68
#